data_AF-A0A932NT33-F1
#
_entry.id   AF-A0A932NT33-F1
#
_cell.length_a   1.000
_cell.length_b   1.000
_cell.length_c   1.000
_cell.angle_alpha   90.00
_cell.angle_beta   90.00
_cell.angle_gamma   90.00
#
_symmetry.space_group_name_H-M   'P 1'
#
loop_
_entity.id
_entity.type
_entity.pdbx_description
1 polymer ?
#
loop_
_entity_poly.entity_id
_entity_poly.type
_entity_poly.pdbx_seq_one_letter_code
_entity_poly.pdbx_strand_id
1 'polypeptide(L)'
;MRAIRLIGVALGVGLLTAGWAMAQPQRPGMWEFSTQVKMPGMSLPPQTTRQCLTAQDVAERKQFSPQSEDVKCSMSNFQQQGNQVSYEFSCKTKEGTMTGSSKGTSTADTVAMEMTVRLSPPIEGMAQMTQSTTGKRVGDCK
;
A
#
# COMPACT_ATOMS: atom_id res chain seq x y z
N MET A 1 30.09 47.33 -49.12
CA MET A 1 28.73 47.55 -48.59
C MET A 1 28.34 46.34 -47.74
N ARG A 2 28.00 46.62 -46.48
CA ARG A 2 27.26 45.84 -45.47
C ARG A 2 27.38 44.29 -45.42
N ALA A 3 27.86 43.86 -44.25
CA ALA A 3 27.94 42.51 -43.70
C ALA A 3 26.58 41.80 -43.51
N ILE A 4 26.60 40.47 -43.38
CA ILE A 4 25.82 39.71 -42.39
C ILE A 4 26.59 38.42 -42.02
N ARG A 5 26.58 38.12 -40.72
CA ARG A 5 27.49 37.26 -39.96
C ARG A 5 27.04 35.80 -39.91
N LEU A 6 28.03 34.90 -39.82
CA LEU A 6 27.96 33.50 -39.39
C LEU A 6 27.48 33.38 -37.93
N ILE A 7 26.39 32.64 -37.66
CA ILE A 7 26.08 31.90 -36.40
C ILE A 7 25.02 30.85 -36.82
N GLY A 8 25.08 29.55 -36.58
CA GLY A 8 25.84 28.78 -35.61
C GLY A 8 24.87 27.84 -34.88
N VAL A 9 25.13 26.54 -35.03
CA VAL A 9 24.76 25.45 -34.11
C VAL A 9 23.30 24.92 -34.17
N ALA A 10 23.23 23.66 -34.59
CA ALA A 10 22.06 22.78 -34.52
C ALA A 10 21.52 22.68 -33.09
N LEU A 11 20.26 23.07 -32.91
CA LEU A 11 19.51 22.83 -31.68
C LEU A 11 19.18 21.33 -31.59
N GLY A 12 19.97 20.62 -30.79
CA GLY A 12 19.72 19.23 -30.41
C GLY A 12 18.37 19.12 -29.71
N VAL A 13 17.51 18.27 -30.26
CA VAL A 13 16.28 17.80 -29.63
C VAL A 13 16.69 16.97 -28.41
N GLY A 14 16.68 17.60 -27.24
CA GLY A 14 16.88 16.91 -25.97
C GLY A 14 15.75 15.90 -25.76
N LEU A 15 16.07 14.61 -25.88
CA LEU A 15 15.23 13.54 -25.36
C LEU A 15 15.09 13.77 -23.85
N LEU A 16 13.96 14.34 -23.45
CA LEU A 16 13.47 14.27 -22.08
C LEU A 16 13.13 12.80 -21.81
N THR A 17 14.08 12.04 -21.30
CA THR A 17 13.77 10.76 -20.66
C THR A 17 12.97 11.09 -19.40
N ALA A 18 11.64 11.12 -19.54
CA ALA A 18 10.75 11.05 -18.41
C ALA A 18 11.14 9.77 -17.64
N GLY A 19 11.85 9.94 -16.53
CA GLY A 19 12.22 8.85 -15.65
C GLY A 19 10.92 8.23 -15.17
N TRP A 20 10.58 7.08 -15.73
CA TRP A 20 9.51 6.25 -15.20
C TRP A 20 9.97 5.84 -13.81
N ALA A 21 9.46 6.52 -12.79
CA ALA A 21 9.59 6.06 -11.41
C ALA A 21 8.79 4.75 -11.31
N MET A 22 9.42 3.65 -11.75
CA MET A 22 8.85 2.33 -11.66
C MET A 22 8.66 2.04 -10.19
N ALA A 23 7.41 1.83 -9.81
CA ALA A 23 7.01 1.32 -8.51
C ALA A 23 7.89 0.11 -8.19
N GLN A 24 8.87 0.28 -7.30
CA GLN A 24 9.72 -0.83 -6.90
C GLN A 24 8.86 -1.75 -6.02
N PRO A 25 8.76 -3.05 -6.34
CA PRO A 25 8.09 -3.97 -5.44
C PRO A 25 8.78 -3.95 -4.07
N GLN A 26 8.01 -4.19 -3.01
CA GLN A 26 8.55 -4.28 -1.66
C GLN A 26 9.67 -5.32 -1.61
N ARG A 27 10.76 -5.02 -0.91
CA ARG A 27 11.86 -5.97 -0.78
C ARG A 27 11.49 -7.09 0.20
N PRO A 28 11.79 -8.36 -0.15
CA PRO A 28 11.72 -9.46 0.81
C PRO A 28 12.59 -9.19 2.03
N GLY A 29 12.19 -9.68 3.20
CA GLY A 29 12.93 -9.52 4.45
C GLY A 29 12.04 -9.44 5.67
N MET A 30 12.64 -9.08 6.80
CA MET A 30 11.93 -8.80 8.03
C MET A 30 11.35 -7.39 7.97
N TRP A 31 10.04 -7.29 8.20
CA TRP A 31 9.30 -6.04 8.26
C TRP A 31 8.73 -5.83 9.66
N GLU A 32 8.71 -4.57 10.09
CA GLU A 32 8.02 -4.12 11.29
C GLU A 32 6.83 -3.27 10.85
N PHE A 33 5.63 -3.65 11.30
CA PHE A 33 4.38 -2.96 11.01
C PHE A 33 3.84 -2.35 12.29
N SER A 34 3.29 -1.14 12.19
CA SER A 34 2.56 -0.47 13.26
C SER A 34 1.15 -0.17 12.79
N THR A 35 0.17 -0.75 13.47
CA THR A 35 -1.24 -0.60 13.14
C THR A 35 -1.97 0.11 14.24
N GLN A 36 -2.72 1.15 13.90
CA GLN A 36 -3.63 1.85 14.80
C GLN A 36 -5.05 1.72 14.28
N VAL A 37 -5.96 1.31 15.16
CA VAL A 37 -7.39 1.20 14.87
C VAL A 37 -8.14 2.33 15.54
N LYS A 38 -9.00 3.00 14.78
CA LYS A 38 -9.87 4.09 15.22
C LYS A 38 -11.32 3.69 15.02
N MET A 39 -12.08 3.78 16.11
CA MET A 39 -13.51 3.54 16.19
C MET A 39 -14.22 4.85 16.57
N PRO A 40 -15.53 4.98 16.33
CA PRO A 40 -16.28 6.14 16.82
C PRO A 40 -16.13 6.30 18.33
N GLY A 41 -15.60 7.44 18.78
CA GLY A 41 -15.41 7.76 20.20
C GLY A 41 -14.21 7.10 20.89
N MET A 42 -13.43 6.24 20.21
CA MET A 42 -12.26 5.58 20.81
C MET A 42 -11.14 5.30 19.80
N SER A 43 -9.88 5.50 20.20
CA SER A 43 -8.72 5.05 19.45
C SER A 43 -7.94 4.04 20.27
N LEU A 44 -7.61 2.90 19.69
CA LEU A 44 -6.74 1.93 20.34
C LEU A 44 -5.28 2.36 20.21
N PRO A 45 -4.42 2.02 21.19
CA PRO A 45 -2.98 2.22 21.06
C PRO A 45 -2.44 1.47 19.84
N PRO A 46 -1.47 2.04 19.10
CA PRO A 46 -0.83 1.33 18.01
C PRO A 46 -0.21 0.01 18.48
N GLN A 47 -0.42 -1.04 17.70
CA GLN A 47 0.19 -2.35 17.92
C GLN A 47 1.30 -2.53 16.89
N THR A 48 2.48 -2.95 17.37
CA THR A 48 3.63 -3.23 16.50
C THR A 48 3.85 -4.72 16.37
N THR A 49 3.97 -5.20 15.13
CA THR A 49 4.25 -6.60 14.82
C THR A 49 5.43 -6.71 13.88
N ARG A 50 6.14 -7.83 13.95
CA ARG A 50 7.21 -8.15 12.98
C ARG A 50 6.82 -9.37 12.18
N GLN A 51 7.02 -9.30 10.87
CA GLN A 51 6.71 -10.38 9.95
C GLN A 51 7.83 -10.53 8.92
N CYS A 52 8.26 -11.77 8.71
CA CYS A 52 9.10 -12.09 7.56
C CYS A 52 8.22 -12.16 6.31
N LEU A 53 8.60 -11.42 5.27
CA LEU A 53 8.00 -11.50 3.95
C LEU A 53 8.99 -12.12 2.97
N THR A 54 8.64 -13.28 2.41
CA THR A 54 9.43 -13.91 1.35
C THR A 54 9.19 -13.24 0.00
N ALA A 55 10.02 -13.55 -1.00
CA ALA A 55 9.79 -13.09 -2.37
C ALA A 55 8.44 -13.57 -2.93
N GLN A 56 8.03 -14.78 -2.57
CA GLN A 56 6.72 -15.31 -2.93
C GLN A 56 5.60 -14.52 -2.26
N ASP A 57 5.71 -14.19 -0.97
CA ASP A 57 4.68 -13.42 -0.26
C ASP A 57 4.49 -12.03 -0.86
N VAL A 58 5.58 -11.36 -1.25
CA VAL A 58 5.54 -10.07 -1.94
C VAL A 58 4.87 -10.21 -3.31
N ALA A 59 5.25 -11.23 -4.09
CA ALA A 59 4.70 -11.47 -5.43
C ALA A 59 3.19 -11.80 -5.37
N GLU A 60 2.78 -12.56 -4.36
CA GLU A 60 1.38 -12.92 -4.08
C GLU A 60 0.63 -11.80 -3.35
N ARG A 61 1.30 -10.68 -3.00
CA ARG A 61 0.73 -9.51 -2.32
C ARG A 61 0.16 -9.82 -0.93
N LYS A 62 0.70 -10.83 -0.25
CA LYS A 62 0.21 -11.26 1.08
C LYS A 62 0.38 -10.20 2.16
N GLN A 63 1.23 -9.20 1.94
CA GLN A 63 1.39 -8.06 2.84
C GLN A 63 0.17 -7.11 2.85
N PHE A 64 -0.70 -7.18 1.85
CA PHE A 64 -1.93 -6.38 1.76
C PHE A 64 -3.19 -7.18 2.12
N SER A 65 -3.06 -8.50 2.22
CA SER A 65 -4.17 -9.38 2.58
C SER A 65 -4.21 -9.57 4.09
N PRO A 66 -5.36 -9.37 4.75
CA PRO A 66 -5.53 -9.83 6.12
C PRO A 66 -5.38 -11.36 6.14
N GLN A 67 -4.24 -11.85 6.64
CA GLN A 67 -3.99 -13.27 6.81
C GLN A 67 -4.62 -13.72 8.12
N SER A 68 -5.79 -14.34 8.04
CA SER A 68 -6.33 -15.15 9.12
C SER A 68 -6.95 -16.40 8.51
N GLU A 69 -6.56 -17.57 8.99
CA GLU A 69 -7.00 -18.88 8.47
C GLU A 69 -8.54 -19.03 8.53
N ASP A 70 -9.19 -18.32 9.45
CA ASP A 70 -10.64 -18.34 9.67
C ASP A 70 -11.45 -17.39 8.78
N VAL A 71 -10.81 -16.50 8.02
CA VAL A 71 -11.51 -15.48 7.23
C VAL A 71 -11.12 -15.57 5.76
N LYS A 72 -12.11 -15.88 4.92
CA LYS A 72 -11.92 -15.89 3.47
C LYS A 72 -12.10 -14.47 2.92
N CYS A 73 -11.00 -13.82 2.61
CA CYS A 73 -10.97 -12.49 2.00
C CYS A 73 -10.67 -12.56 0.50
N SER A 74 -11.43 -11.79 -0.28
CA SER A 74 -11.18 -11.54 -1.69
C SER A 74 -10.79 -10.08 -1.87
N MET A 75 -9.71 -9.85 -2.61
CA MET A 75 -9.24 -8.51 -2.98
C MET A 75 -9.71 -8.17 -4.40
N SER A 76 -10.20 -6.95 -4.59
CA SER A 76 -10.67 -6.43 -5.89
C SER A 76 -10.15 -5.01 -6.11
N ASN A 77 -10.28 -4.51 -7.34
CA ASN A 77 -9.97 -3.13 -7.68
C ASN A 77 -8.55 -2.68 -7.25
N PHE A 78 -7.59 -3.59 -7.30
CA PHE A 78 -6.20 -3.29 -6.99
C PHE A 78 -5.61 -2.39 -8.08
N GLN A 79 -5.12 -1.23 -7.66
CA GLN A 79 -4.44 -0.26 -8.52
C GLN A 79 -3.11 0.11 -7.89
N GLN A 80 -2.07 0.19 -8.72
CA GLN A 80 -0.76 0.68 -8.31
C GLN A 80 -0.22 1.63 -9.38
N GLN A 81 0.07 2.86 -8.97
CA GLN A 81 0.62 3.91 -9.83
C GLN A 81 1.83 4.53 -9.14
N GLY A 82 3.03 4.13 -9.55
CA GLY A 82 4.24 4.45 -8.79
C GLY A 82 4.14 3.90 -7.36
N ASN A 83 4.40 4.73 -6.37
CA ASN A 83 4.27 4.33 -4.97
C ASN A 83 2.81 4.29 -4.46
N GLN A 84 1.84 4.83 -5.20
CA GLN A 84 0.45 4.85 -4.73
C GLN A 84 -0.20 3.49 -4.93
N VAL A 85 -0.85 2.98 -3.88
CA VAL A 85 -1.56 1.70 -3.88
C VAL A 85 -2.98 1.94 -3.40
N SER A 86 -3.96 1.34 -4.05
CA SER A 86 -5.33 1.25 -3.55
C SER A 86 -5.96 -0.08 -3.91
N TYR A 87 -6.81 -0.60 -3.04
CA TYR A 87 -7.57 -1.82 -3.29
C TYR A 87 -8.84 -1.86 -2.46
N GLU A 88 -9.77 -2.71 -2.86
CA GLU A 88 -10.95 -3.06 -2.09
C GLU A 88 -10.85 -4.51 -1.64
N PHE A 89 -11.54 -4.83 -0.56
CA PHE A 89 -11.62 -6.21 -0.08
C PHE A 89 -13.01 -6.53 0.44
N SER A 90 -13.35 -7.81 0.36
CA SER A 90 -14.55 -8.40 0.94
C SER A 90 -14.19 -9.71 1.60
N CYS A 91 -14.52 -9.82 2.88
CA CYS A 91 -14.21 -10.94 3.74
C CYS A 91 -15.51 -11.54 4.26
N LYS A 92 -15.66 -12.85 4.09
CA LYS A 92 -16.74 -13.60 4.75
C LYS A 92 -16.23 -14.18 6.06
N THR A 93 -16.91 -13.82 7.14
CA THR A 93 -16.66 -14.34 8.49
C THR A 93 -17.86 -15.21 8.92
N LYS A 94 -17.76 -15.89 10.07
CA LYS A 94 -18.90 -16.61 10.67
C LYS A 94 -20.01 -15.68 11.11
N GLU A 95 -19.67 -14.44 11.48
CA GLU A 95 -20.57 -13.47 12.10
C GLU A 95 -21.21 -12.52 11.09
N GLY A 96 -20.67 -12.46 9.87
CA GLY A 96 -21.16 -11.57 8.83
C GLY A 96 -20.17 -11.34 7.69
N THR A 97 -20.43 -10.27 6.93
CA THR A 97 -19.57 -9.79 5.85
C THR A 97 -18.82 -8.55 6.32
N MET A 98 -17.52 -8.54 6.08
CA MET A 98 -16.66 -7.39 6.28
C MET A 98 -16.19 -6.89 4.92
N THR A 99 -16.45 -5.63 4.60
CA THR A 99 -16.01 -5.00 3.34
C THR A 99 -15.16 -3.80 3.63
N GLY A 100 -14.27 -3.43 2.73
CA GLY A 100 -13.49 -2.23 2.94
C GLY A 100 -12.72 -1.77 1.73
N SER A 101 -12.15 -0.59 1.87
CA SER A 101 -11.22 -0.01 0.92
C SER A 101 -9.97 0.44 1.64
N SER A 102 -8.84 0.29 0.96
CA SER A 102 -7.52 0.65 1.44
C SER A 102 -6.83 1.51 0.40
N LYS A 103 -6.13 2.55 0.84
CA LYS A 103 -5.31 3.40 -0.02
C LYS A 103 -4.09 3.91 0.72
N GLY A 104 -3.02 4.19 -0.01
CA GLY A 104 -1.82 4.71 0.60
C GLY A 104 -0.61 4.64 -0.30
N THR A 105 0.55 4.51 0.32
CA THR A 105 1.84 4.42 -0.38
C THR A 105 2.59 3.16 0.02
N SER A 106 3.21 2.52 -0.96
CA SER A 106 4.13 1.40 -0.77
C SER A 106 5.38 1.64 -1.61
N THR A 107 6.53 1.52 -0.99
CA THR A 107 7.86 1.62 -1.62
C THR A 107 8.61 0.31 -1.41
N ALA A 108 9.86 0.24 -1.87
CA ALA A 108 10.74 -0.89 -1.63
C ALA A 108 10.89 -1.24 -0.12
N ASP A 109 10.88 -0.25 0.76
CA ASP A 109 11.26 -0.41 2.18
C ASP A 109 10.26 0.18 3.18
N THR A 110 9.24 0.88 2.71
CA THR A 110 8.23 1.51 3.57
C THR A 110 6.83 1.32 3.04
N VAL A 111 5.86 1.27 3.93
CA VAL A 111 4.44 1.28 3.59
C VAL A 111 3.68 2.19 4.55
N ALA A 112 2.66 2.88 4.05
CA ALA A 112 1.72 3.66 4.82
C ALA A 112 0.35 3.56 4.15
N MET A 113 -0.60 2.90 4.80
CA MET A 113 -1.93 2.61 4.27
C MET A 113 -3.00 3.10 5.25
N GLU A 114 -4.07 3.65 4.70
CA GLU A 114 -5.29 4.01 5.39
C GLU A 114 -6.41 3.12 4.87
N MET A 115 -7.10 2.45 5.79
CA MET A 115 -8.14 1.49 5.48
C MET A 115 -9.45 1.87 6.18
N THR A 116 -10.55 1.77 5.45
CA THR A 116 -11.91 1.88 5.98
C THR A 116 -12.60 0.55 5.86
N VAL A 117 -13.20 0.09 6.95
CA VAL A 117 -13.86 -1.20 7.05
C VAL A 117 -15.32 -1.00 7.45
N ARG A 118 -16.23 -1.72 6.80
CA ARG A 118 -17.66 -1.79 7.10
C ARG A 118 -18.05 -3.21 7.48
N LEU A 119 -18.81 -3.33 8.56
CA LEU A 119 -19.28 -4.58 9.14
C LEU A 119 -20.78 -4.73 8.86
N SER A 120 -21.19 -5.92 8.41
CA SER A 120 -22.60 -6.26 8.17
C SER A 120 -22.91 -7.70 8.61
N PRO A 121 -23.70 -7.91 9.67
CA PRO A 121 -24.34 -6.90 10.52
C PRO A 121 -23.33 -6.10 11.37
N PRO A 122 -23.71 -4.95 11.95
CA PRO A 122 -22.89 -4.25 12.93
C PRO A 122 -22.59 -5.13 14.15
N ILE A 123 -21.36 -5.09 14.65
CA ILE A 123 -20.93 -5.82 15.85
C ILE A 123 -20.93 -4.83 17.02
N GLU A 124 -21.69 -5.12 18.09
CA GLU A 124 -21.82 -4.22 19.25
C GLU A 124 -22.23 -2.78 18.87
N GLY A 125 -23.04 -2.62 17.83
CA GLY A 125 -23.45 -1.32 17.29
C GLY A 125 -22.42 -0.63 16.40
N MET A 126 -21.24 -1.21 16.22
CA MET A 126 -20.20 -0.69 15.33
C MET A 126 -20.38 -1.21 13.90
N ALA A 127 -20.77 -0.30 13.00
CA ALA A 127 -20.93 -0.59 11.58
C ALA A 127 -19.69 -0.25 10.74
N GLN A 128 -18.79 0.60 11.25
CA GLN A 128 -17.64 1.09 10.52
C GLN A 128 -16.45 1.34 11.46
N MET A 129 -15.24 1.06 10.97
CA MET A 129 -13.98 1.36 11.64
C MET A 129 -12.95 1.84 10.60
N THR A 130 -11.92 2.54 11.09
CA THR A 130 -10.78 2.95 10.27
C THR A 130 -9.49 2.43 10.87
N GLN A 131 -8.52 2.12 10.02
CA GLN A 131 -7.25 1.55 10.41
C GLN A 131 -6.14 2.23 9.62
N SER A 132 -5.15 2.76 10.33
CA SER A 132 -3.91 3.27 9.72
C SER A 132 -2.79 2.28 10.01
N THR A 133 -2.07 1.85 8.98
CA THR A 133 -0.94 0.93 9.09
C THR A 133 0.29 1.57 8.46
N THR A 134 1.38 1.66 9.22
CA THR A 134 2.71 1.94 8.70
C THR A 134 3.57 0.69 8.76
N GLY A 135 4.59 0.61 7.93
CA GLY A 135 5.55 -0.48 7.99
C GLY A 135 6.89 -0.11 7.40
N LYS A 136 7.94 -0.76 7.89
CA LYS A 136 9.32 -0.56 7.47
C LYS A 136 10.08 -1.88 7.43
N ARG A 137 10.89 -2.08 6.40
CA ARG A 137 11.85 -3.19 6.36
C ARG A 137 12.96 -2.97 7.38
N VAL A 138 13.17 -3.92 8.28
CA VAL A 138 14.15 -3.86 9.37
C VAL A 138 15.34 -4.79 9.17
N GLY A 139 15.36 -5.60 8.11
CA GLY A 139 16.51 -6.45 7.77
C GLY A 139 16.10 -7.66 6.95
N ASP A 140 16.98 -8.65 6.90
CA ASP A 140 16.67 -9.96 6.34
C ASP A 140 15.86 -10.79 7.33
N CYS A 141 15.17 -11.82 6.84
CA CYS A 141 14.52 -12.78 7.72
C CYS A 141 15.55 -13.58 8.53
N LYS A 142 15.17 -13.99 9.73
CA LYS A 142 16.00 -14.82 10.61
C LYS A 142 15.67 -16.29 10.42
#